data_AF-A0A257N5N4-F1
#
_entry.id   AF-A0A257N5N4-F1
#
_cell.length_a   1.000
_cell.length_b   1.000
_cell.length_c   1.000
_cell.angle_alpha   90.00
_cell.angle_beta   90.00
_cell.angle_gamma   90.00
#
_symmetry.space_group_name_H-M   'P 1'
#
loop_
_entity.id
_entity.type
_entity.pdbx_description
1 polymer ?
#
loop_
_entity_poly.entity_id
_entity_poly.type
_entity_poly.pdbx_seq_one_letter_code
_entity_poly.pdbx_strand_id
1 'polypeptide(L)'
;MTKYSREKIYTCPMHPEIRLEKPGNCPKCGMALEPMAPMESKAPEIHTEYVCPMHPEIIRSEPGSCPKCGMALEARDVSVEEEENQVHP
;
A
#
# COMPACT_ATOMS: atom_id res chain seq x y z
N MET A 1 0.57 13.77 27.03
CA MET A 1 1.24 13.52 25.74
C MET A 1 0.76 12.18 25.20
N THR A 2 0.08 12.18 24.05
CA THR A 2 -0.43 11.00 23.35
C THR A 2 0.71 10.21 22.72
N LYS A 3 0.93 8.96 23.14
CA LYS A 3 1.89 8.05 22.50
C LYS A 3 1.14 7.08 21.61
N TYR A 4 1.05 7.41 20.34
CA TYR A 4 0.71 6.48 19.27
C TYR A 4 1.81 5.40 19.23
N SER A 5 1.59 4.31 19.96
CA SER A 5 2.37 3.09 19.85
C SER A 5 1.75 2.28 18.73
N ARG A 6 2.45 2.13 17.60
CA ARG A 6 2.09 1.21 16.51
C ARG A 6 2.02 -0.22 17.06
N GLU A 7 0.83 -0.68 17.43
CA GLU A 7 0.60 -2.03 17.93
C GLU A 7 0.62 -3.01 16.75
N LYS A 8 1.82 -3.52 16.42
CA LYS A 8 1.96 -4.59 15.43
C LYS A 8 1.48 -5.90 16.05
N ILE A 9 0.45 -6.48 15.45
CA ILE A 9 -0.03 -7.82 15.81
C ILE A 9 0.74 -8.85 15.00
N TYR A 10 1.06 -10.00 15.58
CA TYR A 10 1.76 -11.12 14.95
C TYR A 10 0.87 -12.36 15.01
N THR A 11 0.87 -13.17 13.95
CA THR A 11 0.04 -14.38 13.85
C THR A 11 0.83 -15.59 13.40
N CYS A 12 0.34 -16.79 13.75
CA CYS A 12 0.98 -18.03 13.34
C CYS A 12 0.44 -18.47 11.98
N PRO A 13 1.30 -18.78 10.98
CA PRO A 13 0.85 -19.20 9.66
C PRO A 13 0.01 -20.48 9.66
N MET A 14 0.20 -21.36 10.67
CA MET A 14 -0.56 -22.60 10.84
C MET A 14 -1.76 -22.46 11.81
N HIS A 15 -1.78 -21.43 12.65
CA HIS A 15 -2.80 -21.21 13.68
C HIS A 15 -3.23 -19.74 13.66
N PRO A 16 -4.07 -19.31 12.71
CA PRO A 16 -4.44 -17.90 12.52
C PRO A 16 -5.25 -17.30 13.68
N GLU A 17 -5.79 -18.16 14.55
CA GLU A 17 -6.41 -17.78 15.82
C GLU A 17 -5.40 -17.24 16.86
N ILE A 18 -4.11 -17.55 16.70
CA ILE A 18 -3.05 -17.03 17.55
C ILE A 18 -2.68 -15.63 17.04
N ARG A 19 -2.96 -14.61 17.87
CA ARG A 19 -2.63 -13.21 17.61
C ARG A 19 -1.94 -12.63 18.84
N LEU A 20 -0.69 -12.23 18.70
CA LEU A 20 0.12 -11.68 19.78
C LEU A 20 0.60 -10.27 19.42
N GLU A 21 0.68 -9.40 20.41
CA GLU A 21 1.25 -8.04 20.31
C GLU A 21 2.78 -8.02 20.17
N LYS A 22 3.44 -9.18 20.26
CA LYS A 22 4.90 -9.31 20.29
C LYS A 22 5.38 -10.38 19.29
N PRO A 23 6.56 -10.18 18.68
CA PRO A 23 7.19 -11.23 17.88
C PRO A 23 7.59 -12.40 18.77
N GLY A 24 7.59 -13.62 18.23
CA GLY A 24 7.95 -14.82 18.97
C GLY A 24 7.59 -16.10 18.23
N ASN A 25 7.59 -17.20 18.98
CA ASN A 25 7.17 -18.51 18.49
C ASN A 25 5.73 -18.81 18.93
N CYS A 26 4.99 -19.51 18.08
CA CYS A 26 3.63 -19.92 18.34
C CYS A 26 3.60 -20.90 19.53
N PRO A 27 2.79 -20.63 20.57
CA PRO A 27 2.70 -21.50 21.74
C PRO A 27 2.05 -22.86 21.44
N LYS A 28 1.36 -23.00 20.29
CA LYS A 28 0.72 -24.26 19.87
C LYS A 28 1.67 -25.19 19.12
N CYS A 29 2.49 -24.67 18.20
CA CYS A 29 3.33 -25.50 17.32
C CYS A 29 4.82 -25.14 17.30
N GLY A 30 5.23 -24.10 18.03
CA GLY A 30 6.63 -23.67 18.10
C GLY A 30 7.16 -22.95 16.85
N MET A 31 6.37 -22.82 15.78
CA MET A 31 6.79 -22.07 14.57
C MET A 31 6.82 -20.57 14.82
N ALA A 32 7.69 -19.85 14.11
CA ALA A 32 7.79 -18.39 14.20
C ALA A 32 6.46 -17.70 13.80
N LEU A 33 6.11 -16.64 14.53
CA LEU A 33 4.96 -15.78 14.22
C LEU A 33 5.34 -14.73 13.17
N GLU A 34 4.42 -14.44 12.27
CA GLU A 34 4.57 -13.44 11.21
C GLU A 34 3.81 -12.15 11.56
N PRO A 35 4.35 -10.96 11.22
CA PRO A 35 3.67 -9.70 11.47
C PRO A 35 2.41 -9.59 10.61
N MET A 36 1.26 -9.44 11.26
CA MET A 36 0.07 -8.91 10.61
C MET A 36 0.30 -7.42 10.36
N ALA A 37 0.08 -6.98 9.12
CA ALA A 37 0.14 -5.57 8.80
C ALA A 37 -0.84 -4.83 9.75
N PRO A 38 -0.36 -3.87 10.56
CA PRO A 38 -1.28 -3.00 11.27
C PRO A 38 -2.07 -2.24 10.21
N MET A 39 -3.40 -2.17 10.36
CA MET A 39 -4.25 -1.22 9.62
C MET A 39 -3.96 0.21 10.11
N GLU A 40 -2.69 0.62 10.12
CA GLU A 40 -2.26 1.94 10.50
C GLU A 40 -1.56 2.56 9.29
N SER A 41 -2.39 3.28 8.54
CA SER A 41 -2.00 4.34 7.61
C SER A 41 -1.05 3.91 6.50
N LYS A 42 -1.57 3.21 5.49
CA LYS A 42 -1.43 3.83 4.17
C LYS A 42 -2.18 5.16 4.28
N ALA A 43 -1.45 6.27 4.47
CA ALA A 43 -2.00 7.53 3.95
C ALA A 43 -2.45 7.19 2.53
N PRO A 44 -3.66 7.59 2.08
CA PRO A 44 -4.11 7.22 0.75
C PRO A 44 -2.96 7.56 -0.17
N GLU A 45 -2.38 6.53 -0.78
CA GLU A 45 -1.32 6.69 -1.75
C GLU A 45 -2.06 7.19 -2.97
N ILE A 46 -2.44 8.48 -2.91
CA ILE A 46 -3.00 9.26 -3.99
C ILE A 46 -1.89 9.23 -5.03
N HIS A 47 -1.98 8.26 -5.95
CA HIS A 47 -1.03 8.13 -7.03
C HIS A 47 -1.38 9.24 -8.00
N THR A 48 -0.72 10.40 -7.83
CA THR A 48 -0.85 11.48 -8.78
C THR A 48 -0.04 11.10 -10.01
N GLU A 49 -0.73 10.78 -11.08
CA GLU A 49 -0.13 10.47 -12.36
C GLU A 49 0.00 11.73 -13.20
N TYR A 50 1.17 11.94 -13.79
CA TYR A 50 1.46 13.10 -14.62
C TYR A 50 1.42 12.68 -16.09
N VAL A 51 0.57 13.33 -16.89
CA VAL A 51 0.32 12.98 -18.30
C VAL A 51 0.67 14.14 -19.22
N CYS A 52 1.24 13.84 -20.40
CA CYS A 52 1.58 14.87 -21.37
C CYS A 52 0.34 15.28 -22.20
N PRO A 53 0.04 16.59 -22.34
CA PRO A 53 -1.13 17.06 -23.12
C PRO A 53 -1.09 16.68 -24.61
N MET A 54 0.10 16.52 -25.18
CA MET A 54 0.29 16.16 -26.59
C MET A 54 0.54 14.66 -26.81
N HIS A 55 0.91 13.93 -25.76
CA HIS A 55 1.22 12.51 -25.83
C HIS A 55 0.56 11.80 -24.64
N PRO A 56 -0.76 11.53 -24.70
CA PRO A 56 -1.51 10.98 -23.57
C PRO A 56 -1.02 9.58 -23.14
N GLU A 57 -0.24 8.90 -23.98
CA GLU A 57 0.43 7.63 -23.67
C GLU A 57 1.62 7.78 -22.71
N ILE A 58 2.11 9.00 -22.47
CA ILE A 58 3.20 9.27 -21.54
C ILE A 58 2.61 9.56 -20.16
N ILE A 59 2.70 8.58 -19.28
CA ILE A 59 2.24 8.64 -17.89
C ILE A 59 3.45 8.46 -16.97
N ARG A 60 3.58 9.31 -15.95
CA ARG A 60 4.68 9.28 -14.97
C ARG A 60 4.14 9.43 -13.56
N SER A 61 4.80 8.81 -12.59
CA SER A 61 4.45 8.95 -11.17
C SER A 61 5.05 10.19 -10.50
N GLU A 62 5.78 11.01 -11.26
CA GLU A 62 6.50 12.20 -10.77
C GLU A 62 6.32 13.38 -11.74
N PRO A 63 6.29 14.63 -11.23
CA PRO A 63 6.22 15.83 -12.06
C PRO A 63 7.49 15.98 -12.90
N GLY A 64 7.34 16.46 -14.15
CA GLY A 64 8.50 16.70 -15.01
C GLY A 64 8.13 17.09 -16.43
N SER A 65 9.13 17.02 -17.31
CA SER A 65 8.98 17.28 -18.74
C SER A 65 8.83 15.97 -19.52
N CYS A 66 7.94 15.98 -20.51
CA CYS A 66 7.73 14.86 -21.41
C CYS A 66 9.01 14.55 -22.20
N PRO A 67 9.54 13.32 -22.16
CA PRO A 67 10.77 12.96 -22.87
C PRO A 67 10.61 12.93 -24.40
N LYS A 68 9.37 12.92 -24.93
CA LYS A 68 9.10 12.93 -26.38
C LYS A 68 9.11 14.34 -26.98
N CYS A 69 8.52 15.32 -26.30
CA CYS A 69 8.33 16.67 -26.83
C CYS A 69 8.82 17.81 -25.94
N GLY A 70 9.34 17.51 -24.74
CA GLY A 70 9.87 18.49 -23.79
C GLY A 70 8.82 19.30 -23.03
N MET A 71 7.54 19.20 -23.35
CA MET A 71 6.47 19.94 -22.66
C MET A 71 6.23 19.40 -21.24
N ALA A 72 5.80 20.27 -20.34
CA ALA A 72 5.48 19.90 -18.95
C ALA A 72 4.32 18.89 -18.89
N LEU A 73 4.42 17.94 -17.96
CA LEU A 73 3.35 16.98 -17.68
C LEU A 73 2.32 17.59 -16.72
N GLU A 74 1.05 17.23 -16.91
CA GLU A 74 -0.08 17.70 -16.10
C GLU A 74 -0.51 16.63 -15.09
N ALA A 75 -0.73 17.05 -13.84
CA ALA A 75 -1.11 16.17 -12.75
C ALA A 75 -2.56 15.67 -12.91
N ARG A 76 -2.76 14.37 -12.70
CA ARG A 76 -4.05 13.71 -12.62
C ARG A 76 -4.09 12.94 -11.30
N ASP A 77 -5.05 13.29 -10.47
CA ASP A 77 -5.34 12.54 -9.26
C ASP A 77 -6.00 11.21 -9.67
N VAL A 78 -5.32 10.08 -9.41
CA VAL A 78 -5.98 8.78 -9.42
C VAL A 78 -6.19 8.39 -7.98
N SER A 79 -7.41 8.61 -7.53
CA SER A 79 -7.92 8.04 -6.30
C SER A 79 -7.98 6.52 -6.51
N VAL A 80 -6.92 5.81 -6.13
CA VAL A 80 -6.95 4.35 -6.04
C VAL A 80 -7.85 3.97 -4.87
N GLU A 81 -9.10 3.65 -5.19
CA GLU A 81 -9.99 2.90 -4.31
C GLU A 81 -9.41 1.48 -4.22
N GLU A 82 -8.62 1.20 -3.19
CA GLU A 82 -8.18 -0.16 -2.88
C GLU A 82 -9.39 -0.96 -2.37
N GLU A 83 -10.06 -1.76 -3.22
CA GLU A 83 -10.53 -3.14 -2.92
C GLU A 83 -11.27 -3.80 -4.11
N GLU A 84 -10.64 -4.84 -4.66
CA GLU A 84 -11.23 -6.09 -5.16
C GLU A 84 -12.76 -6.15 -5.33
N ASN A 85 -13.24 -6.15 -6.58
CA ASN A 85 -14.35 -7.05 -6.93
C ASN A 85 -14.16 -7.61 -8.33
N GLN A 86 -13.56 -8.79 -8.38
CA GLN A 86 -13.70 -9.69 -9.51
C GLN A 86 -15.18 -10.05 -9.66
N VAL A 87 -15.84 -9.56 -10.71
CA VAL A 87 -17.05 -10.20 -11.23
C VAL A 87 -16.86 -10.42 -12.72
N HIS A 88 -16.47 -11.65 -13.06
CA HIS A 88 -16.60 -12.22 -14.40
C HIS A 88 -18.08 -12.35 -14.78
N PRO A 89 -18.49 -11.95 -15.99
CA PRO A 89 -19.56 -12.61 -16.73
C PRO A 89 -19.02 -13.76 -17.61
#